data_AF-A0AAQ6ANI5-F1
#
_entry.id   AF-A0AAQ6ANI5-F1
#
_cell.length_a   1.000
_cell.length_b   1.000
_cell.length_c   1.000
_cell.angle_alpha   90.00
_cell.angle_beta   90.00
_cell.angle_gamma   90.00
#
_symmetry.space_group_name_H-M   'P 1'
#
loop_
_entity.id
_entity.type
_entity.pdbx_description
1 polymer ?
#
loop_
_entity_poly.entity_id
_entity_poly.type
_entity_poly.pdbx_seq_one_letter_code
_entity_poly.pdbx_strand_id
1 'polypeptide(L)' 'MQNAGTGKMVRVDGKMDGAKYRAILEENLLESAKDLRLGRRFTFQQDNDPKHKARAKMEWFKTKHIHVLEWPS' A
#
# COMPACT_ATOMS: atom_id res chain seq x y z
N MET A 1 9.55 2.00 11.63
CA MET A 1 10.02 3.41 11.61
C MET A 1 10.11 3.87 10.16
N GLN A 2 9.33 4.88 9.75
CA GLN A 2 9.55 5.56 8.47
C GLN A 2 10.71 6.55 8.65
N ASN A 3 11.75 6.46 7.82
CA ASN A 3 13.00 7.22 8.01
C ASN A 3 13.32 8.16 6.83
N ALA A 4 12.34 8.47 5.97
CA ALA A 4 12.55 9.18 4.71
C ALA A 4 11.62 10.39 4.47
N GLY A 5 10.67 10.67 5.36
CA GLY A 5 9.68 11.73 5.20
C GLY A 5 8.28 11.21 4.84
N THR A 6 7.34 12.12 4.59
CA THR A 6 5.93 11.81 4.31
C THR A 6 5.73 11.45 2.85
N GLY A 7 5.06 10.32 2.58
CA GLY A 7 4.62 9.95 1.23
C GLY A 7 3.39 10.74 0.77
N LYS A 8 2.82 10.36 -0.37
CA LYS A 8 1.62 10.99 -0.92
C LYS A 8 0.39 10.77 -0.03
N MET A 9 -0.39 11.83 0.17
CA MET A 9 -1.68 11.80 0.84
C MET A 9 -2.79 11.96 -0.18
N VAL A 10 -3.79 11.07 -0.12
CA VAL A 10 -4.93 11.07 -1.04
C VAL A 10 -6.21 11.24 -0.25
N ARG A 11 -7.02 12.23 -0.63
CA ARG A 11 -8.38 12.38 -0.12
C ARG A 11 -9.27 11.36 -0.82
N VAL A 12 -9.99 10.55 -0.04
CA VAL A 12 -10.97 9.59 -0.57
C VAL A 12 -12.37 10.16 -0.37
N ASP A 13 -13.05 10.41 -1.48
CA ASP A 13 -14.45 10.86 -1.44
C ASP A 13 -15.40 9.64 -1.35
N GLY A 14 -16.28 9.69 -0.34
CA GLY A 14 -17.22 8.63 -0.03
C GLY A 14 -16.59 7.39 0.62
N LYS A 15 -17.31 6.27 0.60
CA LYS A 15 -16.83 5.01 1.17
C LYS A 15 -15.70 4.43 0.31
N MET A 16 -14.58 4.09 0.95
CA MET A 16 -13.48 3.38 0.31
C MET A 16 -13.86 1.90 0.13
N ASP A 17 -13.83 1.44 -1.11
CA ASP A 17 -13.96 0.03 -1.47
C ASP A 17 -12.60 -0.56 -1.89
N GLY A 18 -12.57 -1.87 -2.17
CA GLY A 18 -11.34 -2.56 -2.55
C GLY A 18 -10.74 -2.09 -3.88
N ALA A 19 -11.56 -1.62 -4.82
CA ALA A 19 -11.11 -1.15 -6.13
C ALA A 19 -10.45 0.22 -6.01
N LYS A 20 -11.10 1.16 -5.32
CA LYS A 20 -10.54 2.48 -4.99
C LYS A 20 -9.24 2.34 -4.20
N TYR A 21 -9.21 1.47 -3.20
CA TYR A 21 -8.00 1.21 -2.43
C TYR A 21 -6.84 0.71 -3.32
N ARG A 22 -7.10 -0.22 -4.25
CA ARG A 22 -6.08 -0.71 -5.18
C ARG A 22 -5.57 0.38 -6.12
N ALA A 23 -6.46 1.21 -6.67
CA ALA A 23 -6.07 2.33 -7.53
C ALA A 23 -5.15 3.32 -6.78
N ILE A 24 -5.51 3.66 -5.54
CA ILE A 24 -4.69 4.52 -4.68
C ILE A 24 -3.31 3.91 -4.46
N LEU A 25 -3.22 2.61 -4.16
CA LEU A 25 -1.92 1.95 -3.99
C LEU A 25 -1.10 1.95 -5.27
N GLU A 26 -1.69 1.65 -6.42
CA GLU A 26 -0.96 1.57 -7.68
C GLU A 26 -0.35 2.91 -8.09
N GLU A 27 -1.10 4.00 -7.92
CA GLU A 27 -0.64 5.34 -8.25
C GLU A 27 0.30 5.89 -7.16
N ASN A 28 -0.10 5.83 -5.89
CA ASN A 28 0.53 6.64 -4.85
C ASN A 28 1.59 5.89 -4.07
N LEU A 29 1.44 4.57 -3.85
CA LEU A 29 2.43 3.81 -3.06
C LEU A 29 3.76 3.72 -3.80
N LEU A 30 3.72 3.35 -5.08
CA LEU A 30 4.92 3.16 -5.89
C LEU A 30 5.65 4.49 -6.11
N GLU A 31 4.90 5.56 -6.36
CA GLU A 31 5.49 6.89 -6.52
C GLU A 31 6.06 7.41 -5.21
N SER A 32 5.36 7.23 -4.08
CA SER A 32 5.89 7.58 -2.76
C SER A 32 7.17 6.81 -2.45
N ALA A 33 7.24 5.51 -2.76
CA ALA A 33 8.45 4.72 -2.53
C ALA A 33 9.64 5.21 -3.36
N LYS A 34 9.38 5.71 -4.58
CA LYS A 34 10.38 6.33 -5.45
C LYS A 34 10.84 7.68 -4.90
N ASP A 35 9.90 8.55 -4.55
CA ASP A 35 10.17 9.92 -4.05
C ASP A 35 10.94 9.89 -2.73
N LEU A 36 10.54 8.98 -1.84
CA LEU A 36 11.20 8.75 -0.55
C LEU A 36 12.48 7.91 -0.67
N ARG A 37 12.87 7.50 -1.88
CA ARG A 37 14.09 6.71 -2.17
C ARG A 37 14.20 5.45 -1.30
N LEU A 38 13.08 4.78 -1.02
CA LEU A 38 13.03 3.59 -0.17
C LEU A 38 13.71 2.36 -0.81
N GLY A 39 14.03 2.46 -2.11
CA GLY A 39 14.63 1.37 -2.89
C GLY A 39 13.62 0.27 -3.21
N ARG A 40 14.12 -0.83 -3.81
CA ARG A 40 13.28 -1.95 -4.28
C ARG A 40 12.78 -2.88 -3.16
N ARG A 41 13.31 -2.75 -1.94
CA ARG A 41 13.07 -3.69 -0.82
C ARG A 41 12.35 -3.02 0.35
N PHE A 42 11.42 -2.10 0.05
CA PHE A 42 10.62 -1.49 1.09
C PHE A 42 9.54 -2.45 1.60
N THR A 43 9.20 -2.33 2.88
CA THR A 43 8.10 -3.05 3.50
C THR A 43 6.89 -2.15 3.61
N PHE A 44 5.78 -2.58 3.03
CA PHE A 44 4.49 -1.91 3.16
C PHE A 44 3.72 -2.45 4.36
N GLN A 45 3.16 -1.57 5.17
CA GLN A 45 2.33 -1.92 6.33
C GLN A 45 0.91 -1.42 6.10
N GLN A 46 -0.07 -2.28 6.32
CA GLN A 46 -1.50 -1.95 6.31
C GLN A 46 -2.19 -2.74 7.45
N ASP A 47 -3.32 -2.25 7.93
CA ASP A 47 -4.10 -2.97 8.94
C ASP A 47 -4.78 -4.24 8.34
N ASN A 48 -5.33 -5.06 9.24
CA ASN A 48 -5.98 -6.33 8.91
C ASN A 48 -7.47 -6.21 8.55
N ASP A 49 -7.98 -5.01 8.22
CA ASP A 49 -9.39 -4.85 7.89
C ASP A 49 -9.78 -5.77 6.71
N PRO A 50 -10.93 -6.47 6.75
CA PRO A 50 -11.39 -7.36 5.69
C PRO A 50 -11.33 -6.76 4.28
N LYS A 51 -11.57 -5.44 4.14
CA LYS A 51 -11.48 -4.75 2.83
C LYS A 51 -10.05 -4.78 2.26
N HIS A 52 -9.07 -4.97 3.14
CA HIS A 52 -7.65 -5.05 2.85
C HIS A 52 -7.10 -6.50 2.73
N LYS A 53 -7.90 -7.53 3.01
CA LYS A 53 -7.47 -8.94 2.88
C LYS A 53 -7.99 -9.66 1.64
N ALA A 54 -8.62 -8.94 0.69
CA ALA A 54 -9.08 -9.54 -0.55
C ALA A 54 -7.94 -10.28 -1.29
N ARG A 55 -8.17 -11.54 -1.67
CA ARG A 55 -7.18 -12.41 -2.35
C ARG A 55 -6.56 -11.74 -3.57
N ALA A 56 -7.38 -11.09 -4.39
CA ALA A 56 -6.91 -10.36 -5.58
C ALA A 56 -5.87 -9.27 -5.26
N LYS A 57 -5.95 -8.66 -4.08
CA LYS A 57 -5.01 -7.62 -3.64
C LYS A 57 -3.69 -8.23 -3.15
N MET A 58 -3.75 -9.35 -2.44
CA MET A 58 -2.54 -10.08 -2.04
C MET A 58 -1.78 -10.61 -3.25
N GLU A 59 -2.48 -11.09 -4.28
CA GLU A 59 -1.86 -11.47 -5.55
C GLU A 59 -1.22 -10.27 -6.26
N TRP A 60 -1.88 -9.10 -6.25
CA TRP A 60 -1.29 -7.88 -6.80
C TRP A 60 0.00 -7.45 -6.08
N PHE A 61 0.07 -7.54 -4.75
CA PHE A 61 1.33 -7.27 -4.04
C PHE A 61 2.46 -8.21 -4.46
N LYS A 62 2.15 -9.49 -4.69
CA LYS A 62 3.13 -10.46 -5.20
C LYS A 62 3.62 -10.09 -6.60
N THR A 63 2.72 -9.72 -7.53
CA THR A 63 3.10 -9.35 -8.90
C THR A 63 3.92 -8.07 -8.97
N LYS A 64 3.68 -7.12 -8.05
CA LYS A 64 4.47 -5.88 -7.93
C LYS A 64 5.73 -6.04 -7.06
N HIS A 65 5.99 -7.23 -6.53
CA HIS A 65 7.12 -7.52 -5.63
C HIS A 65 7.16 -6.62 -4.39
N ILE A 66 5.99 -6.26 -3.87
CA ILE A 66 5.86 -5.45 -2.65
C ILE A 66 5.80 -6.40 -1.46
N HIS A 67 6.73 -6.24 -0.52
CA HIS A 67 6.68 -6.98 0.73
C HIS A 67 5.66 -6.33 1.68
N VAL A 68 4.63 -7.07 2.09
CA VAL A 68 3.64 -6.59 3.06
C VAL A 68 3.97 -7.16 4.43
N LEU A 69 4.07 -6.29 5.43
CA LEU A 69 4.30 -6.68 6.82
C LEU A 69 3.11 -7.51 7.33
N GLU A 70 3.40 -8.63 7.98
CA GLU A 70 2.39 -9.38 8.73
C GLU A 70 1.93 -8.54 9.93
N TRP A 71 0.64 -8.21 9.96
CA TRP A 71 0.05 -7.44 11.06
C TRP A 71 -0.62 -8.40 12.05
N PRO A 72 -0.40 -8.26 13.37
CA PRO A 72 -1.14 -9.03 14.37
C PRO A 72 -2.63 -8.69 14.31
N SER A 73 -3.49 -9.64 14.68
CA SER A 73 -4.94 -9.40 14.84
C SER A 73 -5.26 -8.94 16.24
#